data_AF-A0A7S4IDK0-F1
#
_entry.id   AF-A0A7S4IDK0-F1
#
_cell.length_a   1.000
_cell.length_b   1.000
_cell.length_c   1.000
_cell.angle_alpha   90.00
_cell.angle_beta   90.00
_cell.angle_gamma   90.00
#
_symmetry.space_group_name_H-M   'P 1'
#
loop_
_entity.id
_entity.type
_entity.pdbx_description
1 polymer ?
#
loop_
_entity_poly.entity_id
_entity_poly.type
_entity_poly.pdbx_seq_one_letter_code
_entity_poly.pdbx_strand_id
1 'polypeptide(L)'
;TDSCGPQNTTTLSYSEMLRSTASTGRKPRNFWKSLANQRSFLDHFAKTHHITGFEEWSTVSYQQVVQAGGKPVLKQYSSLFSALLAIYPEHEWNRSDFRARDGQKYWKEIKNQRRFFDDLAHAHNIYEFRDWSKLSYKHVEKAGGKVLLQ
;
A
#
# COMPACT_ATOMS: atom_id res chain seq x y z
N THR A 1 4.25 40.22 19.47
CA THR A 1 3.37 39.04 19.59
C THR A 1 3.42 38.32 18.27
N ASP A 2 4.32 37.35 18.18
CA ASP A 2 4.67 36.64 16.95
C ASP A 2 3.60 35.61 16.60
N SER A 3 2.90 35.83 15.49
CA SER A 3 2.04 34.83 14.86
C SER A 3 2.75 34.29 13.63
N CYS A 4 3.52 33.22 13.81
CA CYS A 4 4.03 32.41 12.72
C CYS A 4 2.91 31.45 12.27
N GLY A 5 2.21 31.82 11.19
CA GLY A 5 1.23 30.94 10.54
C GLY A 5 1.93 29.77 9.83
N PRO A 6 1.27 28.61 9.69
CA PRO A 6 1.87 27.44 9.06
C PRO A 6 2.19 27.75 7.60
N GLN A 7 3.47 27.61 7.26
CA GLN A 7 3.98 27.75 5.90
C GLN A 7 3.30 26.70 5.01
N ASN A 8 2.39 27.15 4.14
CA ASN A 8 1.90 26.36 3.02
C ASN A 8 3.12 26.00 2.16
N THR A 9 3.65 24.79 2.35
CA THR A 9 4.65 24.23 1.45
C THR A 9 3.96 23.96 0.13
N THR A 10 4.19 24.84 -0.85
CA THR A 10 3.83 24.63 -2.25
C THR A 10 4.53 23.36 -2.73
N THR A 11 3.85 22.22 -2.60
CA THR A 11 4.35 20.92 -3.06
C THR A 11 4.29 20.94 -4.58
N LEU A 12 5.45 21.13 -5.22
CA LEU A 12 5.61 20.94 -6.66
C LEU A 12 4.97 19.61 -7.07
N SER A 13 4.18 19.61 -8.13
CA SER A 13 3.67 18.40 -8.74
C SER A 13 4.85 17.47 -9.07
N TYR A 14 4.66 16.15 -8.96
CA TYR A 14 5.72 15.20 -9.32
C TYR A 14 6.23 15.40 -10.77
N SER A 15 5.36 15.85 -11.68
CA SER A 15 5.76 16.23 -13.04
C SER A 15 6.68 17.46 -13.09
N GLU A 16 6.53 18.41 -12.16
CA GLU A 16 7.42 19.55 -11.99
C GLU A 16 8.75 19.14 -11.34
N MET A 17 8.70 18.22 -10.37
CA MET A 17 9.89 17.63 -9.77
C MET A 17 10.74 16.85 -10.79
N LEU A 18 10.11 16.10 -11.70
CA LEU A 18 10.83 15.40 -12.78
C LEU A 18 11.54 16.38 -13.73
N ARG A 19 10.88 17.50 -14.07
CA ARG A 19 11.48 18.56 -14.92
C ARG A 19 12.67 19.26 -14.27
N SER A 20 12.67 19.42 -12.95
CA SER A 20 13.76 20.04 -12.19
C SER A 20 15.04 19.18 -12.13
N THR A 21 14.92 17.84 -12.15
CA THR A 21 16.08 16.92 -12.08
C THR A 21 16.89 16.79 -13.39
N ALA A 22 16.54 17.57 -14.42
CA ALA A 22 17.10 17.47 -15.77
C ALA A 22 18.61 17.75 -15.90
N SER A 23 19.28 18.30 -14.87
CA SER A 23 20.73 18.55 -14.95
C SER A 23 21.62 17.36 -14.53
N THR A 24 21.08 16.32 -13.88
CA THR A 24 21.87 15.13 -13.50
C THR A 24 21.14 13.79 -13.62
N GLY A 25 19.82 13.78 -13.87
CA GLY A 25 19.00 12.55 -13.97
C GLY A 25 18.93 11.72 -12.67
N ARG A 26 19.68 12.10 -11.63
CA ARG A 26 19.76 11.40 -10.35
C ARG A 26 18.97 12.16 -9.30
N LYS A 27 18.00 11.47 -8.71
CA LYS A 27 17.25 11.99 -7.57
C LYS A 27 18.22 12.25 -6.40
N PRO A 28 18.03 13.35 -5.63
CA PRO A 28 18.85 13.64 -4.46
C PRO A 28 18.93 12.47 -3.49
N ARG A 29 20.03 12.40 -2.73
CA ARG A 29 20.18 11.39 -1.67
C ARG A 29 19.01 11.53 -0.69
N ASN A 30 18.41 10.41 -0.29
CA ASN A 30 17.22 10.36 0.58
C ASN A 30 15.91 10.90 -0.02
N PHE A 31 15.83 11.21 -1.32
CA PHE A 31 14.59 11.71 -1.95
C PHE A 31 13.36 10.88 -1.59
N TRP A 32 13.48 9.55 -1.63
CA TRP A 32 12.39 8.64 -1.34
C TRP A 32 12.08 8.44 0.15
N LYS A 33 12.91 8.94 1.07
CA LYS A 33 12.60 8.91 2.51
C LYS A 33 11.52 9.92 2.90
N SER A 34 11.30 10.95 2.08
CA SER A 34 10.23 11.93 2.32
C SER A 34 8.87 11.35 1.94
N LEU A 35 7.94 11.31 2.90
CA LEU A 35 6.56 10.87 2.66
C LEU A 35 5.87 11.73 1.59
N ALA A 36 6.13 13.04 1.58
CA ALA A 36 5.57 13.96 0.59
C ALA A 36 5.99 13.55 -0.84
N ASN A 37 7.26 13.18 -1.04
CA ASN A 37 7.74 12.74 -2.36
C ASN A 37 7.13 11.40 -2.79
N GLN A 38 6.88 10.50 -1.83
CA GLN A 38 6.20 9.24 -2.10
C GLN A 38 4.73 9.48 -2.49
N ARG A 39 4.06 10.38 -1.77
CA ARG A 39 2.69 10.80 -2.07
C ARG A 39 2.58 11.44 -3.45
N SER A 40 3.43 12.42 -3.76
CA SER A 40 3.43 13.04 -5.09
C SER A 40 3.67 12.02 -6.21
N PHE A 41 4.52 11.01 -5.98
CA PHE A 41 4.70 9.92 -6.94
C PHE A 41 3.42 9.10 -7.14
N LEU A 42 2.76 8.67 -6.07
CA LEU A 42 1.52 7.89 -6.16
C LEU A 42 0.35 8.72 -6.72
N ASP A 43 0.27 10.01 -6.41
CA ASP A 43 -0.73 10.92 -7.00
C ASP A 43 -0.52 11.07 -8.50
N HIS A 44 0.74 11.16 -8.95
CA HIS A 44 1.05 11.20 -10.37
C HIS A 44 0.76 9.86 -11.04
N PHE A 45 1.12 8.74 -10.41
CA PHE A 45 0.77 7.41 -10.88
C PHE A 45 -0.74 7.27 -11.06
N ALA A 46 -1.53 7.68 -10.07
CA ALA A 46 -2.99 7.65 -10.14
C ALA A 46 -3.52 8.46 -11.34
N LYS A 47 -3.01 9.69 -11.53
CA LYS A 47 -3.37 10.52 -12.69
C LYS A 47 -3.03 9.87 -14.03
N THR A 48 -1.82 9.31 -14.16
CA THR A 48 -1.35 8.68 -15.41
C THR A 48 -2.10 7.39 -15.72
N HIS A 49 -2.55 6.66 -14.70
CA HIS A 49 -3.29 5.40 -14.85
C HIS A 49 -4.82 5.57 -14.76
N HIS A 50 -5.31 6.82 -14.74
CA HIS A 50 -6.74 7.14 -14.65
C HIS A 50 -7.44 6.51 -13.43
N ILE A 51 -6.73 6.39 -12.31
CA ILE A 51 -7.27 5.94 -11.03
C ILE A 51 -8.01 7.12 -10.41
N THR A 52 -9.33 7.06 -10.38
CA THR A 52 -10.18 8.18 -9.93
C THR A 52 -10.63 8.03 -8.48
N GLY A 53 -10.88 6.79 -8.04
CA GLY A 53 -11.22 6.44 -6.65
C GLY A 53 -10.07 5.77 -5.91
N PHE A 54 -10.10 5.83 -4.58
CA PHE A 54 -9.11 5.12 -3.77
C PHE A 54 -9.33 3.60 -3.81
N GLU A 55 -10.56 3.17 -4.01
CA GLU A 55 -11.00 1.78 -4.10
C GLU A 55 -10.34 1.07 -5.30
N GLU A 56 -10.09 1.82 -6.38
CA GLU A 56 -9.44 1.32 -7.60
C GLU A 56 -7.97 0.92 -7.38
N TRP A 57 -7.32 1.39 -6.32
CA TRP A 57 -5.95 0.97 -6.00
C TRP A 57 -5.84 -0.53 -5.72
N SER A 58 -6.94 -1.18 -5.32
CA SER A 58 -7.00 -2.64 -5.18
C SER A 58 -6.75 -3.38 -6.50
N THR A 59 -6.99 -2.73 -7.64
CA THR A 59 -6.74 -3.26 -8.99
C THR A 59 -5.28 -3.09 -9.43
N VAL A 60 -4.53 -2.20 -8.78
CA VAL A 60 -3.14 -1.90 -9.12
C VAL A 60 -2.22 -3.00 -8.63
N SER A 61 -1.45 -3.57 -9.56
CA SER A 61 -0.43 -4.55 -9.23
C SER A 61 0.87 -3.90 -8.76
N TYR A 62 1.60 -4.61 -7.90
CA TYR A 62 2.97 -4.24 -7.51
C TYR A 62 3.87 -3.98 -8.73
N GLN A 63 3.72 -4.76 -9.80
CA GLN A 63 4.55 -4.64 -10.99
C GLN A 63 4.28 -3.36 -11.79
N GLN A 64 3.03 -2.90 -11.89
CA GLN A 64 2.71 -1.62 -12.53
C GLN A 64 3.41 -0.46 -11.83
N VAL A 65 3.38 -0.44 -10.50
CA VAL A 65 4.06 0.59 -9.71
C VAL A 65 5.58 0.52 -9.87
N VAL A 66 6.15 -0.69 -9.97
CA VAL A 66 7.60 -0.87 -10.26
C VAL A 66 7.97 -0.35 -11.65
N GLN A 67 7.17 -0.65 -12.67
CA GLN A 67 7.38 -0.19 -14.05
C GLN A 67 7.31 1.34 -14.17
N ALA A 68 6.47 1.99 -13.37
CA ALA A 68 6.41 3.45 -13.27
C ALA A 68 7.58 4.09 -12.49
N GLY A 69 8.56 3.30 -12.03
CA GLY A 69 9.72 3.80 -11.26
C GLY A 69 9.50 3.89 -9.75
N GLY A 70 8.42 3.29 -9.23
CA GLY A 70 8.05 3.27 -7.81
C GLY A 70 8.79 2.23 -6.97
N LYS A 71 9.69 1.43 -7.56
CA LYS A 71 10.47 0.41 -6.83
C LYS A 71 11.15 0.96 -5.55
N PRO A 72 11.74 2.17 -5.52
CA PRO A 72 12.33 2.72 -4.31
C PRO A 72 11.32 3.08 -3.22
N VAL A 73 10.09 3.45 -3.59
CA VAL A 73 8.98 3.68 -2.65
C VAL A 73 8.59 2.34 -2.05
N LEU A 74 8.29 1.35 -2.90
CA LEU A 74 7.82 0.03 -2.47
C LEU A 74 8.83 -0.74 -1.60
N LYS A 75 10.13 -0.52 -1.78
CA LYS A 75 11.17 -1.13 -0.93
C LYS A 75 11.10 -0.72 0.55
N GLN A 76 10.43 0.38 0.87
CA GLN A 76 10.29 0.87 2.24
C GLN A 76 9.12 0.20 2.97
N TYR A 77 8.30 -0.58 2.26
CA TYR A 77 7.08 -1.19 2.77
C TYR A 77 7.07 -2.70 2.52
N SER A 78 6.30 -3.44 3.31
CA SER A 78 6.13 -4.89 3.13
C SER A 78 5.21 -5.24 1.95
N SER A 79 4.29 -4.34 1.60
CA SER A 79 3.35 -4.48 0.47
C SER A 79 2.91 -3.13 -0.08
N LEU A 80 2.27 -3.13 -1.26
CA LEU A 80 1.64 -1.93 -1.83
C LEU A 80 0.57 -1.37 -0.89
N PHE A 81 -0.24 -2.24 -0.30
CA PHE A 81 -1.23 -1.85 0.70
C PHE A 81 -0.61 -1.11 1.90
N SER A 82 0.53 -1.60 2.39
CA SER A 82 1.23 -0.94 3.52
C SER A 82 1.78 0.44 3.13
N ALA A 83 2.17 0.63 1.86
CA ALA A 83 2.55 1.93 1.34
C ALA A 83 1.35 2.88 1.28
N LEU A 84 0.20 2.40 0.79
CA LEU A 84 -1.03 3.20 0.68
C LEU A 84 -1.55 3.65 2.05
N LEU A 85 -1.56 2.76 3.05
CA LEU A 85 -1.90 3.11 4.44
C LEU A 85 -1.00 4.22 5.00
N ALA A 86 0.30 4.17 4.72
CA ALA A 86 1.24 5.15 5.24
C ALA A 86 1.17 6.51 4.51
N ILE A 87 0.90 6.48 3.20
CA ILE A 87 0.93 7.66 2.32
C ILE A 87 -0.42 8.41 2.31
N TYR A 88 -1.51 7.67 2.46
CA TYR A 88 -2.89 8.17 2.51
C TYR A 88 -3.57 7.74 3.82
N PRO A 89 -3.06 8.18 4.99
CA PRO A 89 -3.63 7.81 6.29
C PRO A 89 -5.05 8.38 6.50
N GLU A 90 -5.43 9.40 5.73
CA GLU A 90 -6.76 10.00 5.76
C GLU A 90 -7.85 9.15 5.07
N HIS A 91 -7.47 8.11 4.33
CA HIS A 91 -8.43 7.24 3.64
C HIS A 91 -8.62 5.93 4.41
N GLU A 92 -9.88 5.50 4.54
CA GLU A 92 -10.23 4.23 5.19
C GLU A 92 -10.04 3.05 4.23
N TRP A 93 -8.85 2.46 4.27
CA TRP A 93 -8.51 1.33 3.42
C TRP A 93 -9.08 0.01 3.97
N ASN A 94 -9.86 -0.71 3.15
CA ASN A 94 -10.24 -2.08 3.47
C ASN A 94 -9.13 -3.07 3.08
N ARG A 95 -8.52 -3.72 4.08
CA ARG A 95 -7.43 -4.69 3.86
C ARG A 95 -7.83 -5.81 2.92
N SER A 96 -9.09 -6.23 2.96
CA SER A 96 -9.59 -7.40 2.24
C SER A 96 -9.45 -7.25 0.73
N ASP A 97 -9.60 -6.03 0.22
CA ASP A 97 -9.55 -5.72 -1.22
C ASP A 97 -8.17 -5.97 -1.83
N PHE A 98 -7.12 -5.96 -1.00
CA PHE A 98 -5.73 -6.11 -1.44
C PHE A 98 -5.17 -7.52 -1.25
N ARG A 99 -5.88 -8.40 -0.52
CA ARG A 99 -5.35 -9.73 -0.13
C ARG A 99 -5.01 -10.62 -1.32
N ALA A 100 -5.83 -10.57 -2.38
CA ALA A 100 -5.60 -11.35 -3.60
C ALA A 100 -4.32 -10.95 -4.37
N ARG A 101 -3.73 -9.78 -4.03
CA ARG A 101 -2.57 -9.20 -4.72
C ARG A 101 -1.31 -9.16 -3.87
N ASP A 102 -1.42 -9.53 -2.60
CA ASP A 102 -0.26 -9.70 -1.74
C ASP A 102 0.65 -10.80 -2.31
N GLY A 103 1.88 -10.43 -2.66
CA GLY A 103 2.83 -11.36 -3.28
C GLY A 103 3.38 -12.39 -2.29
N GLN A 104 4.03 -13.45 -2.79
CA GLN A 104 4.60 -14.52 -1.96
C GLN A 104 5.48 -14.01 -0.82
N LYS A 105 6.25 -12.92 -1.03
CA LYS A 105 7.09 -12.34 0.03
C LYS A 105 6.27 -11.88 1.24
N TYR A 106 5.10 -11.27 1.01
CA TYR A 106 4.21 -10.84 2.08
C TYR A 106 3.75 -12.05 2.91
N TRP A 107 3.31 -13.11 2.24
CA TRP A 107 2.83 -14.33 2.88
C TRP A 107 3.92 -15.18 3.51
N LYS A 108 5.20 -15.00 3.17
CA LYS A 108 6.33 -15.64 3.87
C LYS A 108 6.55 -15.10 5.30
N GLU A 109 6.07 -13.90 5.61
CA GLU A 109 6.22 -13.33 6.94
C GLU A 109 5.11 -13.86 7.87
N ILE A 110 5.50 -14.59 8.93
CA ILE A 110 4.55 -15.21 9.88
C ILE A 110 3.58 -14.20 10.53
N LYS A 111 4.03 -12.96 10.75
CA LYS A 111 3.19 -11.88 11.29
C LYS A 111 2.00 -11.57 10.37
N ASN A 112 2.19 -11.66 9.06
CA ASN A 112 1.16 -11.39 8.07
C ASN A 112 0.16 -12.55 7.98
N GLN A 113 0.64 -13.79 8.11
CA GLN A 113 -0.23 -14.97 8.20
C GLN A 113 -1.09 -14.91 9.46
N ARG A 114 -0.49 -14.58 10.61
CA ARG A 114 -1.21 -14.42 11.88
C ARG A 114 -2.31 -13.37 11.76
N ARG A 115 -1.97 -12.17 11.27
CA ARG A 115 -2.96 -11.10 11.08
C ARG A 115 -4.12 -11.53 10.18
N PHE A 116 -3.84 -12.27 9.10
CA PHE A 116 -4.90 -12.82 8.25
C PHE A 116 -5.85 -13.74 9.02
N PHE A 117 -5.32 -14.66 9.81
CA PHE A 117 -6.15 -15.57 10.60
C PHE A 117 -6.88 -14.86 11.75
N ASP A 118 -6.27 -13.84 12.37
CA ASP A 118 -6.94 -13.00 13.38
C ASP A 118 -8.13 -12.23 12.78
N ASP A 119 -7.94 -11.66 11.58
CA ASP A 119 -9.03 -10.98 10.85
C ASP A 119 -10.12 -11.97 10.43
N LEU A 120 -9.75 -13.19 9.99
CA LEU A 120 -10.68 -14.24 9.59
C LEU A 120 -11.51 -14.75 10.78
N ALA A 121 -10.86 -14.90 11.94
CA ALA A 121 -11.50 -15.28 13.18
C ALA A 121 -12.55 -14.25 13.61
N HIS A 122 -12.18 -12.96 13.60
CA HIS A 122 -13.12 -11.86 13.87
C HIS A 122 -14.29 -11.86 12.91
N ALA A 123 -14.05 -11.98 11.60
CA ALA A 123 -15.10 -11.95 10.59
C ALA A 123 -16.11 -13.11 10.70
N HIS A 124 -15.70 -14.23 11.30
CA HIS A 124 -16.52 -15.43 11.48
C HIS A 124 -16.93 -15.70 12.92
N ASN A 125 -16.74 -14.74 13.83
CA ASN A 125 -17.06 -14.86 15.25
C ASN A 125 -16.44 -16.12 15.89
N ILE A 126 -15.17 -16.38 15.58
CA ILE A 126 -14.37 -17.46 16.14
C ILE A 126 -13.68 -16.91 17.38
N TYR A 127 -14.08 -17.37 18.57
CA TYR A 127 -13.51 -16.91 19.83
C TYR A 127 -12.74 -18.02 20.56
N GLU A 128 -13.12 -19.28 20.31
CA GLU A 128 -12.48 -20.44 20.91
C GLU A 128 -11.73 -21.30 19.89
N PHE A 129 -10.75 -22.06 20.37
CA PHE A 129 -10.00 -22.99 19.52
C PHE A 129 -10.91 -23.98 18.76
N ARG A 130 -12.01 -24.42 19.39
CA ARG A 130 -12.96 -25.36 18.77
C ARG A 130 -13.74 -24.73 17.61
N ASP A 131 -13.95 -23.42 17.63
CA ASP A 131 -14.70 -22.72 16.59
C ASP A 131 -14.01 -22.80 15.23
N TRP A 132 -12.69 -22.99 15.19
CA TRP A 132 -11.94 -23.16 13.94
C TRP A 132 -12.45 -24.32 13.08
N SER A 133 -13.07 -25.33 13.68
CA SER A 133 -13.73 -26.43 12.96
C SER A 133 -14.93 -25.98 12.11
N LYS A 134 -15.52 -24.81 12.40
CA LYS A 134 -16.59 -24.19 11.61
C LYS A 134 -16.06 -23.65 10.28
N LEU A 135 -14.75 -23.37 10.20
CA LEU A 135 -14.12 -22.87 8.99
C LEU A 135 -13.57 -24.03 8.15
N SER A 136 -13.92 -24.01 6.87
CA SER A 136 -13.30 -24.85 5.86
C SER A 136 -12.27 -24.06 5.04
N TYR A 137 -11.41 -24.76 4.30
CA TYR A 137 -10.43 -24.13 3.39
C TYR A 137 -11.09 -23.18 2.37
N LYS A 138 -12.37 -23.39 2.02
CA LYS A 138 -13.14 -22.49 1.15
C LYS A 138 -13.31 -21.09 1.75
N HIS A 139 -13.40 -20.98 3.08
CA HIS A 139 -13.44 -19.68 3.76
C HIS A 139 -12.09 -18.96 3.64
N VAL A 140 -10.99 -19.70 3.81
CA VAL A 140 -9.63 -19.17 3.62
C VAL A 140 -9.42 -18.69 2.18
N GLU A 141 -9.85 -19.48 1.18
CA GLU A 141 -9.78 -19.09 -0.23
C GLU A 141 -10.62 -17.84 -0.53
N LYS A 142 -11.89 -17.81 -0.07
CA LYS A 142 -12.80 -16.67 -0.25
C LYS A 142 -12.26 -15.39 0.40
N ALA A 143 -11.56 -15.50 1.52
CA ALA A 143 -10.95 -14.38 2.22
C ALA A 143 -9.61 -13.91 1.60
N GLY A 144 -9.17 -14.51 0.49
CA GLY A 144 -7.93 -14.15 -0.21
C GLY A 144 -6.68 -14.89 0.27
N GLY A 145 -6.83 -15.89 1.13
CA GLY A 145 -5.73 -16.70 1.69
C GLY A 145 -5.32 -17.91 0.85
N LYS A 146 -5.72 -17.99 -0.43
CA LYS A 146 -5.47 -19.16 -1.30
C LYS A 146 -4.00 -19.60 -1.32
N VAL A 147 -3.08 -18.65 -1.30
CA VAL A 147 -1.62 -18.88 -1.31
C VAL A 147 -1.11 -19.55 -0.04
N LEU A 148 -1.85 -19.50 1.08
CA LEU A 148 -1.51 -20.19 2.32
C LEU A 148 -1.92 -21.67 2.33
N LEU A 149 -2.68 -22.11 1.32
CA LEU A 149 -3.15 -23.48 1.17
C LEU A 149 -2.26 -24.32 0.22
N GLN A 150 -1.17 -23.73 -0.29
CA GLN A 150 -0.25 -24.34 -1.25
C GLN A 150 0.95 -25.00 -0.56
#